data_AF-A0A973ADT6-F1
#
_entry.id   AF-A0A973ADT6-F1
#
_cell.length_a   1.000
_cell.length_b   1.000
_cell.length_c   1.000
_cell.angle_alpha   90.00
_cell.angle_beta   90.00
_cell.angle_gamma   90.00
#
_symmetry.space_group_name_H-M   'P 1'
#
loop_
_entity.id
_entity.type
_entity.pdbx_description
1 polymer ?
#
loop_
_entity_poly.entity_id
_entity_poly.type
_entity_poly.pdbx_seq_one_letter_code
_entity_poly.pdbx_strand_id
1 'polypeptide(L)'
;MEKQAEADILKQELLGLFKYLKRVREEIAAINRPADEELHFDSMSDQLDAIVKATEEATDTIMGCMEKNDEIVDELRKSITGEGQLALLNKITENGADVFEACSFQDITGQRITKVVKSVTYVEDRVNALISVWGKDEIDKIEVKADVEKTEDEKLLRGPALGDEGISQDEIDKLFD
;
A
#
# COMPACT_ATOMS: atom_id res chain seq x y z
N MET A 1 55.86 17.56 -18.45
CA MET A 1 55.46 17.01 -17.14
C MET A 1 54.06 17.46 -16.74
N GLU A 2 53.75 18.76 -16.82
CA GLU A 2 52.44 19.33 -16.45
C GLU A 2 51.24 18.74 -17.24
N LYS A 3 51.33 18.64 -18.57
CA LYS A 3 50.30 18.00 -19.42
C LYS A 3 50.05 16.51 -19.13
N GLN A 4 51.06 15.80 -18.62
CA GLN A 4 50.92 14.38 -18.27
C GLN A 4 50.15 14.23 -16.96
N ALA A 5 50.45 15.08 -15.98
CA ALA A 5 49.73 15.13 -14.71
C ALA A 5 48.25 15.51 -14.90
N GLU A 6 47.96 16.45 -15.79
CA GLU A 6 46.58 16.85 -16.14
C GLU A 6 45.80 15.72 -16.81
N ALA A 7 46.43 14.97 -17.73
CA ALA A 7 45.84 13.80 -18.35
C ALA A 7 45.58 12.66 -17.34
N ASP A 8 46.48 12.47 -16.37
CA ASP A 8 46.32 11.45 -15.32
C ASP A 8 45.17 11.80 -14.36
N ILE A 9 45.00 13.08 -14.01
CA ILE A 9 43.86 13.56 -13.22
C ILE A 9 42.55 13.34 -13.99
N LEU A 10 42.47 13.74 -15.26
CA LEU A 10 41.27 13.55 -16.07
C LEU A 10 40.89 12.07 -16.19
N LYS A 11 41.89 11.19 -16.32
CA LYS A 11 41.69 9.74 -16.33
C LYS A 11 41.13 9.22 -15.00
N GLN A 12 41.62 9.73 -13.88
CA GLN A 12 41.08 9.36 -12.56
C GLN A 12 39.63 9.81 -12.38
N GLU A 13 39.30 11.04 -12.78
CA GLU A 13 37.93 11.57 -12.74
C GLU A 13 36.99 10.73 -13.62
N LEU A 14 37.40 10.39 -14.83
CA LEU A 14 36.60 9.59 -15.76
C LEU A 14 36.38 8.15 -15.24
N LEU A 15 37.41 7.55 -14.62
CA LEU A 15 37.28 6.27 -13.93
C LEU A 15 36.33 6.35 -12.73
N GLY A 16 36.35 7.45 -11.99
CA GLY A 16 35.41 7.74 -10.90
C GLY A 16 33.98 7.79 -11.41
N LEU A 17 33.74 8.55 -12.48
CA LEU A 17 32.43 8.69 -13.10
C LEU A 17 31.91 7.34 -13.64
N PHE A 18 32.79 6.54 -14.26
CA PHE A 18 32.42 5.20 -14.73
C PHE A 18 31.99 4.27 -13.58
N LYS A 19 32.73 4.28 -12.46
CA LYS A 19 32.35 3.51 -11.26
C LYS A 19 31.00 3.95 -10.71
N TYR A 20 30.77 5.26 -10.66
CA TYR A 20 29.49 5.81 -10.21
C TYR A 20 28.34 5.39 -11.13
N LEU A 21 28.51 5.52 -12.46
CA LEU A 21 27.50 5.06 -13.42
C LEU A 21 27.21 3.57 -13.30
N LYS A 22 28.24 2.74 -13.09
CA LYS A 22 28.04 1.31 -12.87
C LYS A 22 27.17 1.04 -11.64
N ARG A 23 27.46 1.71 -10.52
CA ARG A 23 26.67 1.59 -9.30
C ARG A 23 25.22 2.03 -9.51
N VAL A 24 25.00 3.16 -10.18
CA VAL A 24 23.64 3.64 -10.49
C VAL A 24 22.87 2.63 -11.33
N ARG A 25 23.52 1.94 -12.28
CA ARG A 25 22.87 0.87 -13.06
C ARG A 25 22.46 -0.32 -12.20
N GLU A 26 23.32 -0.71 -11.25
CA GLU A 26 23.01 -1.78 -10.29
C GLU A 26 21.82 -1.40 -9.41
N GLU A 27 21.77 -0.15 -8.92
CA GLU A 27 20.65 0.36 -8.11
C GLU A 27 19.34 0.43 -8.93
N ILE A 28 19.39 0.89 -10.18
CA ILE A 28 18.21 0.92 -11.07
C ILE A 28 17.72 -0.48 -11.43
N ALA A 29 18.63 -1.43 -11.67
CA ALA A 29 18.26 -2.83 -11.87
C ALA A 29 17.56 -3.41 -10.64
N ALA A 30 18.06 -3.10 -9.43
CA ALA A 30 17.47 -3.56 -8.18
C ALA A 30 16.09 -2.96 -7.91
N ILE A 31 15.86 -1.70 -8.27
CA ILE A 31 14.54 -1.05 -8.15
C ILE A 31 13.54 -1.64 -9.15
N ASN A 32 13.97 -1.92 -10.39
CA ASN A 32 13.09 -2.43 -11.45
C ASN A 32 12.78 -3.92 -11.32
N ARG A 33 13.77 -4.71 -10.88
CA ARG A 33 13.63 -6.15 -10.69
C ARG A 33 14.12 -6.51 -9.28
N PRO A 34 13.37 -6.09 -8.25
CA PRO A 34 13.73 -6.42 -6.88
C PRO A 34 13.79 -7.93 -6.70
N ALA A 35 14.65 -8.39 -5.81
CA ALA A 35 14.75 -9.82 -5.48
C ALA A 35 13.52 -10.34 -4.73
N ASP A 36 12.77 -9.42 -4.10
CA ASP A 36 11.49 -9.67 -3.45
C ASP A 36 10.37 -9.14 -4.34
N GLU A 37 9.49 -10.03 -4.80
CA GLU A 37 8.40 -9.69 -5.73
C GLU A 37 7.38 -8.72 -5.10
N GLU A 38 7.24 -8.71 -3.78
CA GLU A 38 6.38 -7.76 -3.06
C GLU A 38 6.85 -6.30 -3.20
N LEU A 39 8.14 -6.09 -3.49
CA LEU A 39 8.72 -4.76 -3.71
C LEU A 39 8.60 -4.29 -5.16
N HIS A 40 7.96 -5.07 -6.03
CA HIS A 40 7.71 -4.66 -7.41
C HIS A 40 6.67 -3.52 -7.44
N PHE A 41 6.84 -2.54 -8.34
CA PHE A 41 5.95 -1.38 -8.41
C PHE A 41 4.48 -1.74 -8.65
N ASP A 42 4.21 -2.70 -9.55
CA ASP A 42 2.88 -3.24 -9.79
C ASP A 42 2.27 -3.83 -8.50
N SER A 43 3.03 -4.68 -7.80
CA SER A 43 2.58 -5.31 -6.55
C SER A 43 2.28 -4.27 -5.46
N MET A 44 3.16 -3.28 -5.29
CA MET A 44 2.93 -2.20 -4.31
C MET A 44 1.71 -1.36 -4.65
N SER A 45 1.46 -1.09 -5.93
CA SER A 45 0.30 -0.32 -6.38
C SER A 45 -1.00 -1.10 -6.13
N ASP A 46 -1.02 -2.39 -6.50
CA ASP A 46 -2.16 -3.28 -6.28
C ASP A 46 -2.48 -3.44 -4.78
N GLN A 47 -1.46 -3.55 -3.93
CA GLN A 47 -1.61 -3.60 -2.47
C GLN A 47 -2.22 -2.32 -1.91
N LEU A 48 -1.76 -1.14 -2.37
CA LEU A 48 -2.31 0.14 -1.92
C LEU A 48 -3.77 0.32 -2.36
N ASP A 49 -4.12 -0.07 -3.59
CA ASP A 49 -5.50 -0.04 -4.08
C ASP A 49 -6.40 -1.02 -3.31
N ALA A 50 -5.89 -2.21 -3.00
CA ALA A 50 -6.60 -3.19 -2.18
C ALA A 50 -6.85 -2.68 -0.76
N ILE A 51 -5.91 -1.93 -0.16
CA ILE A 51 -6.11 -1.27 1.13
C ILE A 51 -7.25 -0.25 1.03
N VAL A 52 -7.25 0.62 0.00
CA VAL A 52 -8.34 1.60 -0.19
C VAL A 52 -9.67 0.87 -0.25
N LYS A 53 -9.80 -0.12 -1.14
CA LYS A 53 -11.03 -0.88 -1.33
C LYS A 53 -11.50 -1.59 -0.06
N ALA A 54 -10.60 -2.31 0.62
CA ALA A 54 -10.95 -3.01 1.86
C ALA A 54 -11.40 -2.04 2.97
N THR A 55 -10.80 -0.85 3.05
CA THR A 55 -11.23 0.17 4.03
C THR A 55 -12.56 0.83 3.66
N GLU A 56 -12.86 1.01 2.36
CA GLU A 56 -14.18 1.47 1.89
C GLU A 56 -15.26 0.45 2.23
N GLU A 57 -15.06 -0.83 1.87
CA GLU A 57 -16.02 -1.91 2.13
C GLU A 57 -16.30 -2.10 3.62
N ALA A 58 -15.26 -2.04 4.46
CA ALA A 58 -15.41 -2.10 5.90
C ALA A 58 -16.22 -0.90 6.44
N THR A 59 -15.98 0.30 5.91
CA THR A 59 -16.69 1.52 6.32
C THR A 59 -18.16 1.46 5.93
N ASP A 60 -18.47 1.06 4.69
CA ASP A 60 -19.84 0.87 4.20
C ASP A 60 -20.59 -0.16 5.06
N THR A 61 -19.91 -1.26 5.43
CA THR A 61 -20.48 -2.27 6.32
C THR A 61 -20.80 -1.70 7.70
N ILE A 62 -19.89 -0.94 8.31
CA ILE A 62 -20.09 -0.30 9.61
C ILE A 62 -21.26 0.69 9.56
N MET A 63 -21.30 1.55 8.54
CA MET A 63 -22.37 2.52 8.35
C MET A 63 -23.72 1.83 8.15
N GLY A 64 -23.79 0.81 7.30
CA GLY A 64 -25.02 0.03 7.10
C GLY A 64 -25.49 -0.72 8.35
N CYS A 65 -24.57 -1.15 9.22
CA CYS A 65 -24.93 -1.69 10.53
C CYS A 65 -25.52 -0.62 11.46
N MET A 66 -24.99 0.61 11.44
CA MET A 66 -25.53 1.72 12.24
C MET A 66 -26.91 2.17 11.76
N GLU A 67 -27.14 2.23 10.45
CA GLU A 67 -28.46 2.53 9.88
C GLU A 67 -29.52 1.51 10.35
N LYS A 68 -29.20 0.21 10.31
CA LYS A 68 -30.09 -0.84 10.83
C LYS A 68 -30.35 -0.71 12.34
N ASN A 69 -29.35 -0.28 13.11
CA ASN A 69 -29.52 -0.03 14.53
C ASN A 69 -30.47 1.15 14.77
N ASP A 70 -30.36 2.23 14.00
CA ASP A 70 -31.25 3.38 14.08
C ASP A 70 -32.70 2.99 13.73
N GLU A 71 -32.92 2.15 12.72
CA GLU A 71 -34.26 1.61 12.40
C GLU A 71 -34.88 0.85 13.59
N ILE A 72 -34.08 0.02 14.26
CA ILE A 72 -34.52 -0.74 15.45
C ILE A 72 -34.81 0.21 16.63
N VAL A 73 -33.97 1.22 16.83
CA VAL A 73 -34.19 2.25 17.86
C VAL A 73 -35.49 3.01 17.60
N ASP A 74 -35.76 3.39 16.35
CA ASP A 74 -36.99 4.07 15.96
C ASP A 74 -38.23 3.19 16.12
N GLU A 75 -38.12 1.89 15.88
CA GLU A 75 -39.19 0.94 16.19
C GLU A 75 -39.45 0.85 17.70
N LEU A 76 -38.40 0.74 18.51
CA LEU A 76 -38.50 0.70 19.97
C LEU A 76 -39.16 1.97 20.52
N ARG A 77 -38.82 3.16 19.99
CA ARG A 77 -39.42 4.45 20.39
C ARG A 77 -40.94 4.46 20.28
N LYS A 78 -41.54 3.71 19.34
CA LYS A 78 -43.01 3.65 19.17
C LYS A 78 -43.72 2.95 20.33
N SER A 79 -43.02 2.08 21.05
CA SER A 79 -43.59 1.24 22.13
C SER A 79 -43.22 1.71 23.54
N ILE A 80 -42.18 2.54 23.67
CA ILE A 80 -41.66 3.02 24.96
C ILE A 80 -42.23 4.41 25.28
N THR A 81 -42.75 4.57 26.50
CA THR A 81 -43.31 5.85 26.99
C THR A 81 -42.57 6.45 28.17
N GLY A 82 -41.63 5.72 28.78
CA GLY A 82 -40.86 6.19 29.93
C GLY A 82 -39.76 7.19 29.53
N GLU A 83 -39.79 8.39 30.10
CA GLU A 83 -38.80 9.46 29.82
C GLU A 83 -37.34 8.99 29.99
N GLY A 84 -37.04 8.23 31.04
CA GLY A 84 -35.69 7.73 31.28
C GLY A 84 -35.22 6.73 30.21
N GLN A 85 -36.13 5.92 29.67
CA GLN A 85 -35.81 4.97 28.60
C GLN A 85 -35.67 5.69 27.25
N LEU A 86 -36.53 6.67 26.97
CA LEU A 86 -36.43 7.53 25.78
C LEU A 86 -35.11 8.31 25.75
N ALA A 87 -34.64 8.79 26.92
CA ALA A 87 -33.34 9.45 27.02
C ALA A 87 -32.16 8.51 26.69
N LEU A 88 -32.25 7.22 27.04
CA LEU A 88 -31.24 6.23 26.65
C LEU A 88 -31.26 5.97 25.14
N LEU A 89 -32.45 5.90 24.52
CA LEU A 89 -32.55 5.76 23.07
C LEU A 89 -31.96 6.96 22.32
N ASN A 90 -32.15 8.18 22.82
CA ASN A 90 -31.49 9.37 22.28
C ASN A 90 -29.97 9.24 22.30
N LYS A 91 -29.39 8.76 23.40
CA LYS A 91 -27.94 8.55 23.49
C LYS A 91 -27.43 7.51 22.50
N ILE A 92 -28.21 6.48 22.19
CA ILE A 92 -27.82 5.49 21.19
C ILE A 92 -27.77 6.14 19.80
N THR A 93 -28.79 6.93 19.44
CA THR A 93 -28.82 7.67 18.17
C THR A 93 -27.67 8.69 18.08
N GLU A 94 -27.38 9.41 19.16
CA GLU A 94 -26.24 10.34 19.23
C GLU A 94 -24.90 9.62 19.02
N ASN A 95 -24.69 8.48 19.69
CA ASN A 95 -23.49 7.66 19.47
C ASN A 95 -23.40 7.14 18.03
N GLY A 96 -24.52 6.79 17.39
CA GLY A 96 -24.57 6.41 15.98
C GLY A 96 -24.11 7.54 15.06
N ALA A 97 -24.56 8.77 15.33
CA ALA A 97 -24.12 9.96 14.61
C ALA A 97 -22.61 10.20 14.74
N ASP A 98 -22.04 10.03 15.93
CA ASP A 98 -20.58 10.12 16.16
C ASP A 98 -19.80 9.09 15.32
N VAL A 99 -20.33 7.87 15.17
CA VAL A 99 -19.72 6.83 14.31
C VAL A 99 -19.76 7.24 12.84
N PHE A 100 -20.89 7.76 12.34
CA PHE A 100 -20.97 8.26 10.96
C PHE A 100 -19.98 9.39 10.70
N GLU A 101 -19.84 10.34 11.63
CA GLU A 101 -18.86 11.42 11.52
C GLU A 101 -17.42 10.86 11.52
N ALA A 102 -17.10 9.93 12.41
CA ALA A 102 -15.77 9.31 12.46
C ALA A 102 -15.43 8.56 11.16
N CYS A 103 -16.38 7.80 10.60
CA CYS A 103 -16.23 7.08 9.34
C CYS A 103 -16.07 8.02 8.13
N SER A 104 -16.62 9.24 8.17
CA SER A 104 -16.48 10.21 7.08
C SER A 104 -15.03 10.65 6.80
N PHE A 105 -14.11 10.49 7.77
CA PHE A 105 -12.68 10.74 7.59
C PHE A 105 -11.98 9.73 6.65
N GLN A 106 -12.62 8.60 6.34
CA GLN A 106 -12.06 7.59 5.44
C GLN A 106 -11.82 8.18 4.04
N ASP A 107 -12.67 9.07 3.53
CA ASP A 107 -12.50 9.73 2.23
C ASP A 107 -11.13 10.46 2.13
N ILE A 108 -10.74 11.17 3.19
CA ILE A 108 -9.44 11.85 3.25
C ILE A 108 -8.28 10.83 3.23
N THR A 109 -8.47 9.67 3.86
CA THR A 109 -7.46 8.59 3.87
C THR A 109 -7.32 7.98 2.49
N GLY A 110 -8.43 7.64 1.81
CA GLY A 110 -8.43 7.16 0.44
C GLY A 110 -7.74 8.13 -0.51
N GLN A 111 -8.08 9.42 -0.45
CA GLN A 111 -7.42 10.45 -1.27
C GLN A 111 -5.92 10.56 -1.01
N ARG A 112 -5.46 10.39 0.23
CA ARG A 112 -4.03 10.40 0.58
C ARG A 112 -3.32 9.19 0.01
N ILE A 113 -3.90 8.00 0.11
CA ILE A 113 -3.34 6.78 -0.47
C ILE A 113 -3.24 6.91 -1.99
N THR A 114 -4.29 7.41 -2.67
CA THR A 114 -4.26 7.67 -4.11
C THR A 114 -3.13 8.63 -4.52
N LYS A 115 -2.77 9.61 -3.68
CA LYS A 115 -1.60 10.47 -3.93
C LYS A 115 -0.28 9.71 -3.79
N VAL A 116 -0.18 8.78 -2.83
CA VAL A 116 0.98 7.90 -2.68
C VAL A 116 1.12 7.01 -3.90
N VAL A 117 0.05 6.34 -4.35
CA VAL A 117 0.04 5.51 -5.57
C VAL A 117 0.56 6.31 -6.76
N LYS A 118 0.02 7.51 -7.01
CA LYS A 118 0.50 8.40 -8.09
C LYS A 118 1.98 8.76 -7.97
N SER A 119 2.50 8.90 -6.75
CA SER A 119 3.92 9.20 -6.52
C SER A 119 4.79 7.98 -6.82
N VAL A 120 4.33 6.79 -6.46
CA VAL A 120 4.99 5.51 -6.78
C VAL A 120 5.04 5.32 -8.30
N THR A 121 3.92 5.47 -9.00
CA THR A 121 3.85 5.41 -10.48
C THR A 121 4.79 6.44 -11.13
N TYR A 122 4.88 7.65 -10.57
CA TYR A 122 5.81 8.66 -11.08
C TYR A 122 7.27 8.22 -10.96
N VAL A 123 7.66 7.58 -9.85
CA VAL A 123 9.01 7.04 -9.67
C VAL A 123 9.26 5.89 -10.65
N GLU A 124 8.32 4.98 -10.80
CA GLU A 124 8.36 3.88 -11.77
C GLU A 124 8.59 4.39 -13.19
N ASP A 125 7.83 5.40 -13.64
CA ASP A 125 8.00 6.02 -14.97
C ASP A 125 9.42 6.55 -15.19
N ARG A 126 10.03 7.15 -14.16
CA ARG A 126 11.40 7.68 -14.25
C ARG A 126 12.44 6.56 -14.31
N VAL A 127 12.24 5.49 -13.54
CA VAL A 127 13.08 4.30 -13.57
C VAL A 127 13.01 3.67 -14.96
N ASN A 128 11.80 3.48 -15.50
CA ASN A 128 11.56 2.95 -16.84
C ASN A 128 12.20 3.83 -17.94
N ALA A 129 12.12 5.16 -17.80
CA ALA A 129 12.81 6.08 -18.70
C ALA A 129 14.34 5.88 -18.67
N LEU A 130 14.96 5.73 -17.49
CA LEU A 130 16.40 5.47 -17.37
C LEU A 130 16.80 4.14 -18.00
N ILE A 131 15.99 3.10 -17.80
CA ILE A 131 16.19 1.78 -18.41
C ILE A 131 16.14 1.89 -19.94
N SER A 132 15.18 2.65 -20.48
CA SER A 132 15.06 2.86 -21.94
C SER A 132 16.29 3.52 -22.54
N VAL A 133 16.94 4.45 -21.81
CA VAL A 133 18.15 5.15 -22.27
C VAL A 133 19.35 4.22 -22.32
N TRP A 134 19.46 3.28 -21.37
CA TRP A 134 20.58 2.35 -21.29
C TRP A 134 20.40 1.06 -22.08
N GLY A 135 19.16 0.74 -22.44
CA GLY A 135 18.80 -0.50 -23.11
C GLY A 135 18.40 -1.57 -22.09
N LYS A 136 17.16 -2.05 -22.22
CA LYS A 136 16.56 -3.04 -21.32
C LYS A 136 17.42 -4.31 -21.20
N ASP A 137 17.88 -4.85 -22.33
CA ASP A 137 18.72 -6.06 -22.38
C ASP A 137 20.02 -5.95 -21.58
N GLU A 138 20.59 -4.74 -21.44
CA GLU A 138 21.82 -4.54 -20.67
C GLU A 138 21.56 -4.44 -19.16
N ILE A 139 20.41 -3.89 -18.77
CA ILE A 139 19.97 -3.83 -17.37
C ILE A 139 19.52 -5.21 -16.89
N ASP A 140 18.82 -5.98 -17.72
CA ASP A 140 18.32 -7.31 -17.38
C ASP A 140 19.44 -8.34 -17.14
N LYS A 141 20.62 -8.11 -17.74
CA LYS A 141 21.83 -8.92 -17.50
C LYS A 141 22.46 -8.68 -16.12
N ILE A 142 22.07 -7.61 -15.41
CA ILE A 142 22.61 -7.31 -14.08
C ILE A 142 21.98 -8.28 -13.07
N GLU A 143 22.83 -9.04 -12.39
CA GLU A 143 22.41 -9.87 -11.27
C GLU A 143 22.04 -8.99 -10.07
N VAL A 144 20.75 -8.92 -9.77
CA VAL A 144 20.22 -8.32 -8.54
C VAL A 144 20.33 -9.36 -7.43
N LYS A 145 20.98 -8.98 -6.32
CA LYS A 145 21.06 -9.80 -5.11
C LYS A 145 20.00 -9.32 -4.13
N ALA A 146 19.41 -10.24 -3.39
CA ALA A 146 18.58 -9.87 -2.24
C ALA A 146 19.45 -9.19 -1.18
N ASP A 147 19.02 -8.01 -0.72
CA ASP A 147 19.77 -7.25 0.28
C ASP A 147 19.71 -7.90 1.67
N VAL A 148 18.60 -8.57 2.02
CA VAL A 148 18.41 -9.23 3.34
C VAL A 148 17.40 -10.39 3.23
N GLU A 149 17.64 -11.49 3.93
CA GLU A 149 16.66 -12.58 4.10
C GLU A 149 15.59 -12.14 5.13
N LYS A 150 14.30 -12.16 4.76
CA LYS A 150 13.21 -11.79 5.68
C LYS A 150 13.26 -12.65 6.95
N THR A 151 13.05 -12.01 8.10
CA THR A 151 12.84 -12.73 9.38
C THR A 151 11.54 -13.54 9.35
N GLU A 152 11.40 -14.51 10.24
CA GLU A 152 10.17 -15.31 10.33
C GLU A 152 8.93 -14.45 10.60
N ASP A 153 9.06 -13.39 11.40
CA ASP A 153 7.96 -12.47 11.70
C ASP A 153 7.58 -11.62 10.47
N GLU A 154 8.56 -11.15 9.70
CA GLU A 154 8.30 -10.38 8.47
C GLU A 154 7.59 -11.23 7.41
N LYS A 155 7.83 -12.55 7.36
CA LYS A 155 7.12 -13.47 6.47
C LYS A 155 5.63 -13.64 6.83
N LEU A 156 5.24 -13.30 8.05
CA LEU A 156 3.86 -13.37 8.53
C LEU A 156 3.07 -12.08 8.25
N LEU A 157 3.75 -10.96 7.96
CA LEU A 157 3.11 -9.70 7.64
C LEU A 157 2.55 -9.77 6.21
N ARG A 158 1.27 -10.14 6.09
CA ARG A 158 0.54 -10.06 4.82
C ARG A 158 -0.42 -8.88 4.82
N GLY A 159 -0.48 -8.17 3.71
CA GLY A 159 -1.49 -7.15 3.45
C GLY A 159 -2.88 -7.76 3.26
N PRO A 160 -3.91 -6.92 3.01
CA PRO A 160 -5.22 -7.41 2.57
C PRO A 160 -5.08 -8.39 1.40
N ALA A 161 -5.88 -9.45 1.39
CA ALA A 161 -5.82 -10.45 0.32
C ALA A 161 -6.14 -9.81 -1.03
N LEU A 162 -5.32 -10.07 -2.04
CA LEU A 162 -5.59 -9.67 -3.43
C LEU A 162 -6.45 -10.74 -4.10
N GLY A 163 -7.66 -10.37 -4.53
CA GLY A 163 -8.55 -11.30 -5.25
C GLY A 163 -8.87 -12.57 -4.44
N ASP A 164 -8.60 -13.74 -5.02
CA ASP A 164 -8.88 -15.07 -4.45
C ASP A 164 -7.75 -15.63 -3.55
N GLU A 165 -6.79 -14.79 -3.11
CA GLU A 165 -5.69 -15.24 -2.24
C GLU A 165 -6.10 -15.50 -0.78
N GLY A 166 -7.32 -15.13 -0.40
CA GLY A 166 -7.88 -15.42 0.92
C GLY A 166 -8.29 -16.87 1.07
N ILE A 167 -8.14 -17.44 2.27
CA ILE A 167 -8.76 -18.73 2.60
C ILE A 167 -10.28 -18.56 2.50
N SER A 168 -10.92 -19.42 1.72
CA SER A 168 -12.37 -19.40 1.54
C SER A 168 -13.08 -19.84 2.83
N GLN A 169 -14.30 -19.36 3.08
CA GLN A 169 -15.07 -19.79 4.26
C GLN A 169 -15.24 -21.32 4.29
N ASP A 170 -15.43 -21.96 3.13
CA ASP A 170 -15.51 -23.42 3.00
C ASP A 170 -14.21 -24.15 3.43
N GLU A 171 -13.06 -23.50 3.32
CA GLU A 171 -11.77 -24.02 3.80
C GLU A 171 -11.57 -23.75 5.30
N ILE A 172 -12.07 -22.61 5.81
CA ILE A 172 -12.11 -22.33 7.24
C ILE A 172 -12.97 -23.37 7.95
N ASP A 173 -14.16 -23.65 7.43
CA ASP A 173 -15.10 -24.59 8.03
C ASP A 173 -14.50 -26.02 8.11
N LYS A 174 -13.73 -26.44 7.10
CA LYS A 174 -12.99 -27.72 7.09
C LYS A 174 -11.87 -27.82 8.14
N LEU A 175 -11.40 -26.72 8.72
CA LEU A 175 -10.39 -26.74 9.79
C LEU A 175 -11.00 -27.00 11.17
N PHE A 176 -12.32 -26.83 11.32
CA PHE A 176 -13.04 -26.97 12.59
C PHE A 176 -13.97 -28.20 12.64
N ASP A 177 -14.07 -28.97 11.55
CA ASP A 177 -14.70 -30.30 11.45
C ASP A 177 -13.68 -31.45 11.59
#